data_AF-A0A965YIM4-F1
#
_entry.id   AF-A0A965YIM4-F1
#
_cell.length_a   1.000
_cell.length_b   1.000
_cell.length_c   1.000
_cell.angle_alpha   90.00
_cell.angle_beta   90.00
_cell.angle_gamma   90.00
#
_symmetry.space_group_name_H-M   'P 1'
#
loop_
_entity.id
_entity.type
_entity.pdbx_description
1 polymer ?
#
loop_
_entity_poly.entity_id
_entity_poly.type
_entity_poly.pdbx_seq_one_letter_code
_entity_poly.pdbx_strand_id
1 'polypeptide(L)'
;MRTLYLFIAFIAFGIVIVILNKFTIKHKKKDVKASNNPNNDAQRVQKTPERIIPEGCCGAHEVCEKESLITTKKDVIYFSDEELDAYKGRTPDSYTDEEIDEFEDVLLTLRESETAEWLKSLQLRGIEMPETIKDQALLMVAERRNKHE
;
A
#
# COMPACT_ATOMS: atom_id res chain seq x y z
N MET A 1 -27.03 27.56 -18.57
CA MET A 1 -25.84 27.95 -19.37
C MET A 1 -24.76 28.60 -18.52
N ARG A 2 -25.00 29.73 -17.83
CA ARG A 2 -23.97 30.39 -16.99
C ARG A 2 -23.37 29.50 -15.89
N THR A 3 -24.19 28.72 -15.19
CA THR A 3 -23.72 27.78 -14.16
C THR A 3 -22.89 26.62 -14.72
N LEU A 4 -23.20 26.16 -15.93
CA LEU A 4 -22.43 25.11 -16.61
C LEU A 4 -20.99 25.56 -16.92
N TYR A 5 -20.80 26.82 -17.33
CA TYR A 5 -19.47 27.40 -17.52
C TYR A 5 -18.67 27.49 -16.23
N LEU A 6 -19.33 27.75 -15.09
CA LEU A 6 -18.65 27.81 -13.78
C LEU A 6 -18.14 26.43 -13.35
N PHE A 7 -18.94 25.36 -13.54
CA PHE A 7 -18.50 24.00 -13.26
C PHE A 7 -17.34 23.57 -14.17
N ILE A 8 -17.42 23.86 -15.47
CA ILE A 8 -16.33 23.56 -16.42
C ILE A 8 -15.05 24.35 -16.07
N ALA A 9 -15.18 25.61 -15.65
CA ALA A 9 -14.05 26.43 -15.22
C ALA A 9 -13.38 25.89 -13.95
N PHE A 10 -14.15 25.40 -12.97
CA PHE A 10 -13.61 24.77 -11.76
C PHE A 10 -12.84 23.48 -12.08
N ILE A 11 -13.39 22.63 -12.95
CA ILE A 11 -12.75 21.39 -13.38
C ILE A 11 -11.45 21.70 -14.13
N ALA A 12 -11.48 22.66 -15.07
CA ALA A 12 -10.29 23.09 -15.80
C ALA A 12 -9.22 23.70 -14.87
N PHE A 13 -9.63 24.48 -13.87
CA PHE A 13 -8.71 25.07 -12.89
C PHE A 13 -8.04 23.99 -12.01
N GLY A 14 -8.79 22.98 -11.59
CA GLY A 14 -8.24 21.82 -10.88
C GLY A 14 -7.20 21.07 -11.71
N ILE A 15 -7.50 20.82 -13.00
CA ILE A 15 -6.56 20.17 -13.92
C ILE A 15 -5.28 21.01 -14.11
N VAL A 16 -5.41 22.33 -14.21
CA VAL A 16 -4.25 23.24 -14.31
C VAL A 16 -3.39 23.18 -13.06
N ILE A 17 -3.98 23.16 -11.86
CA ILE A 17 -3.25 23.01 -10.59
C ILE A 17 -2.48 21.69 -10.55
N VAL A 18 -3.12 20.58 -10.92
CA VAL A 18 -2.48 19.25 -10.96
C VAL A 18 -1.29 19.23 -11.92
N ILE A 19 -1.44 19.81 -13.12
CA ILE A 19 -0.35 19.88 -14.12
C ILE A 19 0.82 20.74 -13.61
N LEU A 20 0.53 21.89 -12.98
CA LEU A 20 1.56 22.75 -12.40
C LEU A 20 2.28 22.05 -11.24
N ASN A 21 1.57 21.31 -10.40
CA ASN A 21 2.16 20.53 -9.31
C ASN A 21 3.08 19.42 -9.84
N LYS A 22 2.67 18.68 -10.88
CA LYS A 22 3.54 17.68 -11.53
C LYS A 22 4.77 18.31 -12.18
N PHE A 23 4.68 19.55 -12.65
CA PHE A 23 5.79 20.25 -13.28
C PHE A 23 6.85 20.73 -12.27
N THR A 24 6.43 21.22 -11.10
CA THR A 24 7.35 21.63 -10.01
C THR A 24 8.08 20.44 -9.38
N ILE A 25 7.41 19.28 -9.24
CA ILE A 25 8.00 18.03 -8.72
C ILE A 25 9.16 17.54 -9.61
N LYS A 26 9.08 17.74 -10.94
CA LYS A 26 10.10 17.27 -11.89
C LYS A 26 11.45 18.02 -11.77
N HIS A 27 11.46 19.21 -11.17
CA HIS A 27 12.66 20.03 -11.08
C HIS A 27 13.56 19.72 -9.86
N LYS A 28 13.07 18.97 -8.86
CA LYS A 28 13.82 18.62 -7.64
C LYS A 28 14.46 17.22 -7.72
N LYS A 29 15.11 16.89 -8.84
CA LYS A 29 15.80 15.59 -9.05
C LYS A 29 17.28 15.71 -9.45
N LYS A 30 17.92 16.79 -9.02
CA LYS A 30 19.37 16.95 -8.87
C LYS A 30 19.47 17.52 -7.45
N ASP A 31 19.91 16.80 -6.44
CA ASP A 31 21.29 16.37 -6.21
C ASP A 31 21.29 15.24 -5.18
N VAL A 32 21.83 14.05 -5.50
CA VAL A 32 22.72 13.24 -4.64
C VAL A 32 23.34 12.21 -5.57
N LYS A 33 24.60 12.43 -5.96
CA LYS A 33 25.45 11.45 -6.65
C LYS A 33 26.36 10.77 -5.63
N ALA A 34 26.53 9.47 -5.85
CA ALA A 34 27.75 8.68 -5.69
C ALA A 34 28.27 8.37 -4.27
N SER A 35 28.08 7.11 -3.86
CA SER A 35 29.18 6.30 -3.36
C SER A 35 29.12 4.91 -4.01
N ASN A 36 30.18 4.60 -4.76
CA ASN A 36 30.39 3.36 -5.51
C ASN A 36 31.15 2.33 -4.64
N ASN A 37 30.80 1.05 -4.72
CA ASN A 37 31.80 -0.02 -4.73
C ASN A 37 31.25 -1.24 -5.51
N PRO A 38 31.95 -1.73 -6.55
CA PRO A 38 31.48 -2.84 -7.39
C PRO A 38 32.03 -4.18 -6.90
N ASN A 39 31.29 -5.26 -7.19
CA ASN A 39 31.76 -6.59 -7.59
C ASN A 39 30.49 -7.42 -7.90
N ASN A 40 30.17 -7.62 -9.18
CA ASN A 40 30.50 -8.83 -9.95
C ASN A 40 29.71 -10.05 -9.42
N ASP A 41 28.96 -10.82 -10.20
CA ASP A 41 28.84 -10.98 -11.63
C ASP A 41 27.61 -11.85 -11.93
N ALA A 42 27.21 -11.80 -13.19
CA ALA A 42 26.58 -12.89 -13.95
C ALA A 42 25.16 -13.35 -13.52
N GLN A 43 24.08 -12.97 -14.21
CA GLN A 43 23.71 -13.29 -15.59
C GLN A 43 22.48 -14.23 -15.62
N ARG A 44 21.41 -13.71 -16.23
CA ARG A 44 20.54 -14.37 -17.25
C ARG A 44 19.15 -14.89 -16.85
N VAL A 45 18.25 -14.59 -17.80
CA VAL A 45 16.96 -15.25 -18.16
C VAL A 45 15.78 -14.90 -17.24
N GLN A 46 14.90 -13.96 -17.60
CA GLN A 46 13.68 -14.17 -18.42
C GLN A 46 12.74 -15.29 -17.93
N LYS A 47 11.45 -14.93 -17.77
CA LYS A 47 10.24 -15.77 -17.74
C LYS A 47 9.80 -16.33 -16.38
N THR A 48 8.70 -15.78 -15.87
CA THR A 48 7.60 -16.54 -15.23
C THR A 48 7.25 -17.73 -16.15
N PRO A 49 6.91 -18.95 -15.69
CA PRO A 49 6.22 -19.29 -14.44
C PRO A 49 6.88 -20.45 -13.65
N GLU A 50 6.22 -20.83 -12.55
CA GLU A 50 6.23 -22.18 -11.96
C GLU A 50 6.94 -22.36 -10.61
N ARG A 51 6.09 -22.54 -9.59
CA ARG A 51 6.23 -23.24 -8.31
C ARG A 51 7.56 -23.98 -8.09
N ILE A 52 8.38 -23.46 -7.18
CA ILE A 52 9.46 -24.23 -6.53
C ILE A 52 9.18 -24.21 -5.03
N ILE A 53 8.76 -25.37 -4.51
CA ILE A 53 8.73 -25.66 -3.08
C ILE A 53 10.20 -25.89 -2.67
N PRO A 54 10.80 -25.10 -1.76
CA PRO A 54 12.11 -25.48 -1.24
C PRO A 54 11.94 -26.70 -0.34
N GLU A 55 12.44 -27.84 -0.80
CA GLU A 55 12.76 -28.98 0.05
C GLU A 55 13.79 -28.54 1.09
N GLY A 56 13.47 -28.74 2.37
CA GLY A 56 14.43 -28.60 3.47
C GLY A 56 13.97 -27.70 4.62
N CYS A 57 12.88 -28.06 5.31
CA CYS A 57 12.69 -27.64 6.70
C CYS A 57 13.48 -28.59 7.61
N CYS A 58 14.54 -28.08 8.25
CA CYS A 58 15.24 -28.74 9.35
C CYS A 58 14.26 -29.14 10.46
N GLY A 59 14.48 -30.33 11.01
CA GLY A 59 13.59 -31.01 11.95
C GLY A 59 13.32 -30.30 13.28
N ALA A 60 12.25 -30.76 13.93
CA ALA A 60 11.67 -30.33 15.19
C ALA A 60 10.79 -29.06 15.14
N HIS A 61 9.69 -29.13 14.39
CA HIS A 61 8.46 -28.47 14.83
C HIS A 61 7.30 -29.44 14.58
N GLU A 62 6.55 -29.73 15.64
CA GLU A 62 5.25 -30.39 15.56
C GLU A 62 4.38 -29.72 14.49
N VAL A 63 3.73 -30.56 13.69
CA VAL A 63 2.51 -30.29 12.92
C VAL A 63 2.32 -28.84 12.49
N CYS A 64 2.67 -28.55 11.23
CA CYS A 64 2.28 -27.31 10.58
C CYS A 64 0.73 -27.25 10.48
N GLU A 65 0.07 -26.62 11.44
CA GLU A 65 -1.38 -26.36 11.46
C GLU A 65 -1.81 -25.33 10.38
N LYS A 66 -1.00 -25.12 9.33
CA LYS A 66 -1.33 -24.18 8.24
C LYS A 66 -2.51 -24.62 7.37
N GLU A 67 -2.96 -25.86 7.46
CA GLU A 67 -4.11 -26.35 6.67
C GLU A 67 -5.47 -26.05 7.33
N SER A 68 -5.53 -25.71 8.64
CA SER A 68 -6.83 -25.43 9.30
C SER A 68 -7.30 -23.97 9.13
N LEU A 69 -6.37 -23.03 8.92
CA LEU A 69 -6.67 -21.60 8.87
C LEU A 69 -7.09 -21.08 7.49
N ILE A 70 -7.12 -21.95 6.47
CA ILE A 70 -7.59 -21.61 5.10
C ILE A 70 -9.14 -21.63 5.03
N THR A 71 -9.84 -22.07 6.09
CA THR A 71 -11.30 -22.20 6.10
C THR A 71 -12.06 -20.98 6.63
N THR A 72 -11.57 -19.77 6.35
CA THR A 72 -12.43 -18.59 6.30
C THR A 72 -11.92 -17.69 5.19
N LYS A 73 -12.19 -18.08 3.93
CA LYS A 73 -12.26 -17.13 2.82
C LYS A 73 -13.37 -16.13 3.16
N LYS A 74 -13.04 -15.11 3.96
CA LYS A 74 -13.92 -13.98 4.19
C LYS A 74 -13.86 -13.15 2.92
N ASP A 75 -15.04 -12.78 2.41
CA ASP A 75 -15.15 -11.88 1.28
C ASP A 75 -14.45 -10.55 1.60
N VAL A 76 -13.90 -9.91 0.56
CA VAL A 76 -13.28 -8.58 0.70
C VAL A 76 -14.39 -7.59 1.03
N ILE A 77 -14.25 -6.90 2.16
CA ILE A 77 -15.09 -5.76 2.53
C ILE A 77 -14.39 -4.51 2.01
N TYR A 78 -15.09 -3.74 1.18
CA TYR A 78 -14.58 -2.47 0.65
C TYR A 78 -14.98 -1.31 1.56
N PHE A 79 -14.06 -0.35 1.69
CA PHE A 79 -14.28 0.94 2.36
C PHE A 79 -14.20 2.04 1.30
N SER A 80 -14.31 3.31 1.72
CA SER A 80 -14.14 4.48 0.84
C SER A 80 -12.67 4.70 0.47
N ASP A 81 -12.02 3.66 -0.05
CA ASP A 81 -10.57 3.56 -0.28
C ASP A 81 -10.22 2.84 -1.59
N GLU A 82 -11.17 2.80 -2.53
CA GLU A 82 -11.01 2.08 -3.80
C GLU A 82 -9.88 2.64 -4.67
N GLU A 83 -9.49 3.90 -4.47
CA GLU A 83 -8.36 4.53 -5.14
C GLU A 83 -7.04 3.79 -4.83
N LEU A 84 -6.93 3.18 -3.64
CA LEU A 84 -5.76 2.40 -3.23
C LEU A 84 -5.62 1.08 -4.03
N ASP A 85 -6.64 0.62 -4.75
CA ASP A 85 -6.53 -0.56 -5.62
C ASP A 85 -5.52 -0.35 -6.76
N ALA A 86 -5.22 0.90 -7.12
CA ALA A 86 -4.16 1.25 -8.05
C ALA A 86 -2.76 0.82 -7.57
N TYR A 87 -2.58 0.61 -6.26
CA TYR A 87 -1.32 0.25 -5.62
C TYR A 87 -1.11 -1.26 -5.44
N LYS A 88 -2.03 -2.08 -5.95
CA LYS A 88 -1.95 -3.54 -5.82
C LYS A 88 -0.64 -4.11 -6.37
N GLY A 89 0.03 -4.92 -5.55
CA GLY A 89 1.31 -5.57 -5.89
C GLY A 89 2.51 -4.63 -5.95
N ARG A 90 2.39 -3.38 -5.48
CA ARG A 90 3.53 -2.50 -5.23
C ARG A 90 4.14 -2.79 -3.87
N THR A 91 5.43 -2.51 -3.75
CA THR A 91 6.17 -2.65 -2.48
C THR A 91 6.05 -1.37 -1.64
N PRO A 92 6.03 -1.48 -0.29
CA PRO A 92 5.95 -0.34 0.63
C PRO A 92 7.00 0.75 0.41
N ASP A 93 8.24 0.35 0.06
CA ASP A 93 9.34 1.29 -0.17
C ASP A 93 9.25 2.07 -1.50
N SER A 94 8.23 1.75 -2.33
CA SER A 94 8.06 2.35 -3.66
C SER A 94 7.08 3.52 -3.68
N TYR A 95 6.43 3.83 -2.55
CA TYR A 95 5.46 4.92 -2.48
C TYR A 95 6.13 6.29 -2.43
N THR A 96 5.56 7.27 -3.12
CA THR A 96 5.95 8.68 -2.96
C THR A 96 5.27 9.28 -1.73
N ASP A 97 5.77 10.42 -1.24
CA ASP A 97 5.18 11.10 -0.08
C ASP A 97 3.68 11.39 -0.32
N GLU A 98 3.29 11.81 -1.52
CA GLU A 98 1.89 12.04 -1.86
C GLU A 98 1.04 10.77 -1.88
N GLU A 99 1.62 9.64 -2.31
CA GLU A 99 0.91 8.34 -2.28
C GLU A 99 0.76 7.85 -0.82
N ILE A 100 1.73 8.15 0.05
CA ILE A 100 1.66 7.87 1.50
C ILE A 100 0.54 8.70 2.13
N ASP A 101 0.42 9.98 1.76
CA ASP A 101 -0.65 10.87 2.24
C ASP A 101 -2.05 10.30 1.90
N GLU A 102 -2.23 9.65 0.74
CA GLU A 102 -3.50 8.99 0.40
C GLU A 102 -3.87 7.85 1.37
N PHE A 103 -2.89 7.07 1.84
CA PHE A 103 -3.13 6.06 2.87
C PHE A 103 -3.46 6.70 4.23
N GLU A 104 -2.80 7.82 4.56
CA GLU A 104 -3.05 8.56 5.81
C GLU A 104 -4.46 9.16 5.83
N ASP A 105 -4.89 9.81 4.74
CA ASP A 105 -6.21 10.40 4.60
C ASP A 105 -7.31 9.36 4.82
N VAL A 106 -7.17 8.17 4.21
CA VAL A 106 -8.11 7.07 4.45
C VAL A 106 -8.10 6.66 5.93
N LEU A 107 -6.93 6.45 6.53
CA LEU A 107 -6.82 6.05 7.94
C LEU A 107 -7.45 7.08 8.90
N LEU A 108 -7.31 8.37 8.63
CA LEU A 108 -7.89 9.45 9.43
C LEU A 108 -9.42 9.51 9.34
N THR A 109 -10.00 9.09 8.21
CA THR A 109 -11.47 9.05 8.04
C THR A 109 -12.12 7.80 8.64
N LEU A 110 -11.34 6.74 8.88
CA LEU A 110 -11.84 5.49 9.42
C LEU A 110 -12.14 5.58 10.92
N ARG A 111 -13.20 4.88 11.36
CA ARG A 111 -13.45 4.70 12.79
C ARG A 111 -12.44 3.71 13.36
N GLU A 112 -12.04 3.89 14.62
CA GLU A 112 -11.15 2.97 15.35
C GLU A 112 -11.65 1.50 15.32
N SER A 113 -12.96 1.28 15.24
CA SER A 113 -13.55 -0.06 15.10
C SER A 113 -13.33 -0.70 13.73
N GLU A 114 -13.18 0.11 12.69
CA GLU A 114 -13.09 -0.30 11.29
C GLU A 114 -11.64 -0.51 10.85
N THR A 115 -10.66 0.11 11.52
CA THR A 115 -9.23 0.01 11.20
C THR A 115 -8.74 -1.44 11.06
N ALA A 116 -9.17 -2.34 11.94
CA ALA A 116 -8.79 -3.76 11.87
C ALA A 116 -9.37 -4.48 10.64
N GLU A 117 -10.61 -4.15 10.25
CA GLU A 117 -11.27 -4.73 9.09
C GLU A 117 -10.71 -4.16 7.79
N TRP A 118 -10.37 -2.87 7.78
CA TRP A 118 -9.69 -2.21 6.68
C TRP A 118 -8.29 -2.79 6.42
N LEU A 119 -7.47 -2.97 7.46
CA LEU A 119 -6.16 -3.63 7.35
C LEU A 119 -6.28 -5.04 6.75
N LYS A 120 -7.30 -5.80 7.15
CA LYS A 120 -7.59 -7.12 6.59
C LYS A 120 -8.03 -7.03 5.12
N SER A 121 -8.84 -6.03 4.77
CA SER A 121 -9.27 -5.80 3.38
C SER A 121 -8.07 -5.54 2.46
N LEU A 122 -7.16 -4.66 2.86
CA LEU A 122 -5.94 -4.37 2.09
C LEU A 122 -5.07 -5.62 1.88
N GLN A 123 -4.89 -6.45 2.92
CA GLN A 123 -4.18 -7.72 2.81
C GLN A 123 -4.85 -8.68 1.81
N LEU A 124 -6.18 -8.81 1.84
CA LEU A 124 -6.92 -9.66 0.91
C LEU A 124 -6.87 -9.13 -0.53
N ARG A 125 -6.79 -7.80 -0.69
CA ARG A 125 -6.64 -7.15 -2.00
C ARG A 125 -5.22 -7.22 -2.55
N GLY A 126 -4.23 -7.49 -1.72
CA GLY A 126 -2.81 -7.52 -2.10
C GLY A 126 -2.21 -6.12 -2.23
N ILE A 127 -2.67 -5.20 -1.39
CA ILE A 127 -2.14 -3.84 -1.28
C ILE A 127 -1.27 -3.82 -0.03
N GLU A 128 0.02 -3.57 -0.22
CA GLU A 128 0.95 -3.41 0.89
C GLU A 128 0.98 -1.94 1.31
N MET A 129 0.91 -1.67 2.62
CA MET A 129 0.86 -0.32 3.17
C MET A 129 2.27 0.20 3.49
N PRO A 130 2.53 1.52 3.38
CA PRO A 130 3.74 2.14 3.93
C PRO A 130 3.95 1.80 5.42
N GLU A 131 5.19 1.57 5.83
CA GLU A 131 5.53 1.17 7.21
C GLU A 131 5.08 2.22 8.25
N THR A 132 5.22 3.50 7.93
CA THR A 132 4.83 4.62 8.79
C THR A 132 3.35 4.61 9.16
N ILE A 133 2.47 4.40 8.17
CA ILE A 133 1.02 4.37 8.36
C ILE A 133 0.58 3.05 9.02
N LYS A 134 1.25 1.96 8.67
CA LYS A 134 0.98 0.64 9.23
C LYS A 134 1.15 0.61 10.74
N ASP A 135 2.21 1.21 11.27
CA ASP A 135 2.48 1.28 12.71
C ASP A 135 1.40 2.09 13.44
N GLN A 136 0.95 3.21 12.86
CA GLN A 136 -0.15 4.01 13.39
C GLN A 136 -1.47 3.21 13.43
N ALA A 137 -1.81 2.53 12.33
CA ALA A 137 -3.02 1.71 12.26
C ALA A 137 -2.98 0.53 13.26
N LEU A 138 -1.82 -0.11 13.43
CA LEU A 138 -1.62 -1.17 14.42
C LEU A 138 -1.78 -0.66 15.85
N LEU A 139 -1.26 0.52 16.15
CA LEU A 139 -1.40 1.16 17.46
C LEU A 139 -2.88 1.41 17.80
N MET A 140 -3.64 2.00 16.87
CA MET A 140 -5.09 2.22 17.04
C MET A 140 -5.85 0.92 17.36
N VAL A 141 -5.51 -0.18 16.66
CA VAL A 141 -6.11 -1.49 16.90
C VAL A 141 -5.71 -2.06 18.27
N ALA A 142 -4.45 -1.89 18.67
CA ALA A 142 -3.95 -2.37 19.95
C ALA A 142 -4.60 -1.64 21.14
N GLU A 143 -4.70 -0.31 21.07
CA GLU A 143 -5.37 0.51 22.10
C GLU A 143 -6.81 0.08 22.32
N ARG A 144 -7.53 -0.22 21.23
CA ARG A 144 -8.90 -0.72 21.31
C ARG A 144 -8.99 -2.05 22.06
N ARG A 145 -8.07 -3.00 21.79
CA ARG A 145 -8.07 -4.31 22.46
C ARG A 145 -7.85 -4.17 23.96
N ASN A 146 -6.93 -3.29 24.36
CA ASN A 146 -6.63 -3.03 25.77
C ASN A 146 -7.79 -2.33 26.52
N LYS A 147 -8.67 -1.61 25.81
CA LYS A 147 -9.86 -0.96 26.40
C LYS A 147 -11.02 -1.93 26.71
N HIS A 148 -10.96 -3.15 26.16
CA HIS A 148 -12.00 -4.17 26.30
C HIS A 148 -11.62 -5.28 27.32
N GLU A 149 -10.46 -5.18 27.98
CA GLU A 149 -10.07 -5.96 29.16
C GLU A 149 -10.33 -5.18 30.45
#